data_AF-A0A172TZ69-F1
#
_entry.id   AF-A0A172TZ69-F1
#
_cell.length_a   1.000
_cell.length_b   1.000
_cell.length_c   1.000
_cell.angle_alpha   90.00
_cell.angle_beta   90.00
_cell.angle_gamma   90.00
#
_symmetry.space_group_name_H-M   'P 1'
#
loop_
_entity.id
_entity.type
_entity.pdbx_description
1 polymer ?
#
loop_
_entity_poly.entity_id
_entity_poly.type
_entity_poly.pdbx_seq_one_letter_code
_entity_poly.pdbx_strand_id
1 'polypeptide(L)'
;MDKKEGFITAIKNNEGLIYKVASIYTNTIEDKNDLVQEIIYQLWRSFDTFDQMASISTWMYRVAMNVAIYHLKVAKRKVQTVPLDEPLLHLQDKNTDELEEKWQWLRAQLNKLNLLDKGIVMLYLEDKSYEEIAQIIGISTSNVGTRLSRIKEKLKNQASKTN
;
A
#
# COMPACT_ATOMS: atom_id res chain seq x y z
N MET A 1 27.19 -12.31 10.46
CA MET A 1 25.75 -12.59 10.66
C MET A 1 25.33 -13.51 9.53
N ASP A 2 24.72 -14.65 9.81
CA ASP A 2 24.17 -15.51 8.76
C ASP A 2 23.14 -14.71 7.95
N LYS A 3 23.18 -14.79 6.61
CA LYS A 3 22.23 -14.10 5.73
C LYS A 3 20.79 -14.34 6.18
N LYS A 4 20.51 -15.58 6.58
CA LYS A 4 19.21 -16.00 7.10
C LYS A 4 18.83 -15.26 8.38
N GLU A 5 19.73 -15.16 9.36
CA GLU A 5 19.47 -14.44 10.62
C GLU A 5 19.26 -12.94 10.42
N GLY A 6 20.08 -12.33 9.56
CA GLY A 6 19.93 -10.91 9.19
C GLY A 6 18.57 -10.65 8.53
N PHE A 7 18.18 -11.52 7.60
CA PHE A 7 16.88 -11.41 6.92
C PHE A 7 15.71 -11.60 7.89
N ILE A 8 15.73 -12.63 8.74
CA ILE A 8 14.66 -12.88 9.72
C ILE A 8 14.51 -11.68 10.67
N THR A 9 15.61 -11.12 11.14
CA THR A 9 15.60 -9.92 11.98
C THR A 9 14.99 -8.73 11.24
N ALA A 10 15.39 -8.50 9.98
CA ALA A 10 14.84 -7.43 9.16
C ALA A 10 13.32 -7.59 8.98
N ILE A 11 12.83 -8.79 8.66
CA ILE A 11 11.39 -9.06 8.51
C ILE A 11 10.64 -8.82 9.83
N LYS A 12 11.09 -9.40 10.94
CA LYS A 12 10.41 -9.26 12.24
C LYS A 12 10.27 -7.80 12.68
N ASN A 13 11.33 -7.00 12.49
CA ASN A 13 11.31 -5.59 12.87
C ASN A 13 10.43 -4.73 11.96
N ASN A 14 9.99 -5.25 10.82
CA ASN A 14 9.34 -4.50 9.76
C ASN A 14 8.07 -5.18 9.23
N GLU A 15 7.55 -6.23 9.86
CA GLU A 15 6.42 -7.03 9.34
C GLU A 15 5.17 -6.16 9.12
N GLY A 16 4.96 -5.17 9.99
CA GLY A 16 3.87 -4.21 9.87
C GLY A 16 3.85 -3.50 8.51
N LEU A 17 5.02 -3.17 7.94
CA LEU A 17 5.07 -2.51 6.64
C LEU A 17 4.59 -3.43 5.52
N ILE A 18 4.94 -4.72 5.58
CA ILE A 18 4.57 -5.72 4.57
C ILE A 18 3.05 -5.88 4.58
N TYR A 19 2.46 -6.05 5.77
CA TYR A 19 1.01 -6.17 5.92
C TYR A 19 0.26 -4.91 5.51
N LYS A 20 0.79 -3.71 5.83
CA LYS A 20 0.17 -2.44 5.42
C LYS A 20 0.19 -2.28 3.90
N VAL A 21 1.32 -2.56 3.24
CA VAL A 21 1.42 -2.52 1.77
C VAL A 21 0.40 -3.48 1.16
N ALA A 22 0.39 -4.74 1.61
CA ALA A 22 -0.55 -5.73 1.08
C ALA A 22 -2.02 -5.28 1.25
N SER A 23 -2.40 -4.80 2.43
CA SER A 23 -3.75 -4.32 2.74
C SER A 23 -4.24 -3.15 1.88
N ILE A 24 -3.34 -2.34 1.32
CA ILE A 24 -3.72 -1.19 0.48
C ILE A 24 -3.99 -1.62 -0.97
N TYR A 25 -3.37 -2.73 -1.38
CA TYR A 25 -3.38 -3.20 -2.76
C TYR A 25 -4.29 -4.42 -2.97
N THR A 26 -4.89 -5.01 -1.93
CA THR A 26 -5.80 -6.15 -2.04
C THR A 26 -7.13 -5.91 -1.35
N ASN A 27 -8.16 -6.67 -1.74
CA ASN A 27 -9.52 -6.55 -1.20
C ASN A 27 -9.96 -7.76 -0.37
N THR A 28 -9.37 -8.94 -0.59
CA THR A 28 -9.68 -10.18 0.12
C THR A 28 -8.54 -10.58 1.05
N ILE A 29 -8.83 -11.45 2.03
CA ILE A 29 -7.82 -11.97 2.96
C ILE A 29 -6.86 -12.90 2.21
N GLU A 30 -7.39 -13.66 1.26
CA GLU A 30 -6.66 -14.59 0.41
C GLU A 30 -5.63 -13.83 -0.44
N ASP A 31 -6.07 -12.81 -1.19
CA ASP A 31 -5.18 -11.98 -2.01
C ASP A 31 -4.11 -11.28 -1.15
N LYS A 32 -4.50 -10.84 0.06
CA LYS A 32 -3.57 -10.22 1.00
C LYS A 32 -2.48 -11.21 1.42
N ASN A 33 -2.85 -12.43 1.81
CA ASN A 33 -1.90 -13.45 2.26
C ASN A 33 -0.97 -13.89 1.13
N ASP A 34 -1.49 -14.02 -0.09
CA ASP A 34 -0.68 -14.34 -1.27
C ASP A 34 0.31 -13.22 -1.57
N LEU A 35 -0.13 -11.96 -1.52
CA LEU A 35 0.74 -10.82 -1.76
C LEU A 35 1.81 -10.68 -0.66
N VAL A 36 1.48 -10.92 0.61
CA VAL A 36 2.46 -10.93 1.71
C VAL A 36 3.56 -11.95 1.44
N GLN A 37 3.18 -13.18 1.06
CA GLN A 37 4.14 -14.24 0.75
C GLN A 37 5.04 -13.86 -0.42
N GLU A 38 4.46 -13.33 -1.51
CA GLU A 38 5.22 -12.87 -2.67
C GLU A 38 6.19 -11.74 -2.32
N ILE A 39 5.78 -10.77 -1.48
CA ILE A 39 6.66 -9.71 -1.00
C ILE A 39 7.83 -10.30 -0.21
N ILE A 40 7.58 -11.20 0.74
CA ILE A 40 8.63 -11.84 1.55
C ILE A 40 9.61 -12.62 0.66
N TYR A 41 9.09 -13.35 -0.34
CA TYR A 41 9.91 -14.08 -1.29
C TYR A 41 10.83 -13.16 -2.10
N GLN A 42 10.30 -12.06 -2.62
CA GLN A 42 11.10 -11.11 -3.41
C GLN A 42 12.10 -10.34 -2.54
N LEU A 43 11.76 -10.04 -1.29
CA LEU A 43 12.69 -9.49 -0.31
C LEU A 43 13.85 -10.44 -0.06
N TRP A 44 13.60 -11.74 0.13
CA TRP A 44 14.67 -12.74 0.32
C TRP A 44 15.59 -12.81 -0.91
N ARG A 45 15.00 -12.87 -2.10
CA ARG A 45 15.74 -12.95 -3.36
C ARG A 45 16.63 -11.74 -3.60
N SER A 46 16.20 -10.56 -3.15
CA SER A 46 16.92 -9.30 -3.32
C SER A 46 17.72 -8.87 -2.10
N PHE A 47 17.75 -9.65 -1.01
CA PHE A 47 18.35 -9.22 0.25
C PHE A 47 19.84 -8.86 0.12
N ASP A 48 20.58 -9.56 -0.74
CA ASP A 48 22.01 -9.29 -0.97
C ASP A 48 22.27 -8.01 -1.77
N THR A 49 21.24 -7.40 -2.36
CA THR A 49 21.36 -6.14 -3.12
C THR A 49 21.12 -4.90 -2.26
N PHE A 50 20.78 -5.09 -0.98
CA PHE A 50 20.64 -3.98 -0.06
C PHE A 50 22.01 -3.36 0.25
N ASP A 51 22.22 -2.14 -0.25
CA ASP A 51 23.51 -1.44 -0.27
C ASP A 51 23.72 -0.46 0.90
N GLN A 52 22.86 -0.49 1.93
CA GLN A 52 22.89 0.38 3.12
C GLN A 52 22.84 1.89 2.86
N MET A 53 22.67 2.33 1.60
CA MET A 53 22.52 3.75 1.24
C MET A 53 21.16 4.32 1.65
N ALA A 54 20.23 3.46 2.05
CA ALA A 54 18.93 3.79 2.58
C ALA A 54 18.67 2.99 3.86
N SER A 55 17.68 3.41 4.66
CA SER A 55 17.21 2.56 5.74
C SER A 55 16.69 1.23 5.19
N ILE A 56 16.82 0.15 5.96
CA ILE A 56 16.27 -1.16 5.59
C ILE A 56 14.77 -1.06 5.31
N SER A 57 14.04 -0.25 6.09
CA SER A 57 12.60 -0.04 5.90
C SER A 57 12.29 0.61 4.55
N THR A 58 13.07 1.61 4.13
CA THR A 58 12.93 2.31 2.83
C THR A 58 13.15 1.33 1.68
N TRP A 59 14.19 0.49 1.77
CA TRP A 59 14.45 -0.56 0.79
C TRP A 59 13.32 -1.59 0.75
N MET A 60 12.82 -2.04 1.91
CA MET A 60 11.70 -2.98 2.00
C MET A 60 10.41 -2.41 1.41
N TYR A 61 10.06 -1.16 1.70
CA TYR A 61 8.92 -0.48 1.09
C TYR A 61 9.03 -0.44 -0.43
N ARG A 62 10.22 -0.12 -0.97
CA ARG A 62 10.46 -0.09 -2.41
C ARG A 62 10.20 -1.45 -3.05
N VAL A 63 10.74 -2.53 -2.48
CA VAL A 63 10.51 -3.89 -2.99
C VAL A 63 9.03 -4.24 -2.88
N ALA A 64 8.42 -4.05 -1.71
CA ALA A 64 7.03 -4.39 -1.44
C ALA A 64 6.04 -3.67 -2.38
N MET A 65 6.24 -2.37 -2.61
CA MET A 65 5.39 -1.59 -3.51
C MET A 65 5.52 -2.03 -4.97
N ASN A 66 6.75 -2.29 -5.43
CA ASN A 66 6.98 -2.77 -6.79
C ASN A 66 6.28 -4.13 -7.02
N VAL A 67 6.39 -5.03 -6.05
CA VAL A 67 5.72 -6.33 -6.06
C VAL A 67 4.20 -6.17 -6.09
N ALA A 68 3.63 -5.36 -5.20
CA ALA A 68 2.19 -5.15 -5.13
C ALA A 68 1.61 -4.54 -6.42
N ILE A 69 2.28 -3.51 -6.96
CA ILE A 69 1.86 -2.87 -8.22
C ILE A 69 1.96 -3.85 -9.39
N TYR A 70 3.02 -4.64 -9.45
CA TYR A 70 3.19 -5.67 -10.48
C TYR A 70 2.10 -6.75 -10.36
N HIS A 71 1.89 -7.29 -9.16
CA HIS A 71 0.89 -8.32 -8.87
C HIS A 71 -0.51 -7.89 -9.34
N LEU A 72 -0.92 -6.67 -9.01
CA LEU A 72 -2.20 -6.11 -9.44
C LEU A 72 -2.30 -5.89 -10.95
N LYS A 73 -1.22 -5.45 -11.60
CA LYS A 73 -1.21 -5.28 -13.06
C LYS A 73 -1.35 -6.62 -13.78
N VAL A 74 -0.76 -7.69 -13.26
CA VAL A 74 -0.88 -9.05 -13.80
C VAL A 74 -2.27 -9.62 -13.52
N ALA A 75 -2.80 -9.47 -12.31
CA ALA A 75 -4.14 -9.92 -11.96
C ALA A 75 -5.22 -9.30 -12.85
N LYS A 76 -5.13 -7.99 -13.14
CA LYS A 76 -6.06 -7.31 -14.08
C LYS A 76 -6.03 -7.85 -15.52
N ARG A 77 -4.96 -8.54 -15.92
CA ARG A 77 -4.85 -9.17 -17.26
C ARG A 77 -5.43 -10.58 -17.28
N LYS A 78 -5.63 -11.22 -16.13
CA LYS A 78 -6.33 -12.51 -16.03
C LYS A 78 -7.83 -12.25 -16.03
N VAL A 79 -8.61 -13.14 -16.65
CA VAL A 79 -10.08 -13.07 -16.66
C VAL A 79 -10.55 -13.03 -15.20
N GLN A 80 -11.31 -12.00 -14.83
CA GLN A 80 -11.93 -11.93 -13.51
C GLN A 80 -12.96 -13.04 -13.42
N THR A 81 -12.65 -14.07 -12.64
CA THR A 81 -13.62 -15.09 -12.26
C THR A 81 -14.43 -14.55 -11.10
N VAL A 82 -15.74 -14.42 -11.27
CA VAL A 82 -16.65 -14.07 -10.18
C VAL A 82 -16.94 -15.38 -9.41
N PRO A 83 -16.69 -15.44 -8.09
CA PRO A 83 -17.13 -16.57 -7.27
C PRO A 83 -18.66 -16.74 -7.38
N LEU A 84 -19.13 -17.97 -7.56
CA LEU A 84 -20.57 -18.28 -7.67
C LEU A 84 -21.33 -18.03 -6.35
N ASP A 85 -20.63 -18.02 -5.22
CA ASP A 85 -21.16 -17.74 -3.89
C ASP A 85 -20.56 -16.43 -3.38
N GLU A 86 -21.16 -15.31 -3.75
CA GLU A 86 -20.88 -14.02 -3.13
C GLU A 86 -21.99 -13.77 -2.09
N PRO A 87 -21.75 -13.93 -0.78
CA PRO A 87 -22.64 -13.34 0.20
C PRO A 87 -22.56 -11.83 0.00
N LEU A 88 -23.64 -11.27 -0.54
CA LEU A 88 -23.91 -9.84 -0.54
C LEU A 88 -23.66 -9.28 0.86
N LEU A 89 -22.85 -8.22 0.91
CA LEU A 89 -22.61 -7.31 2.02
C LEU A 89 -23.41 -7.63 3.29
N HIS A 90 -22.71 -7.99 4.36
CA HIS A 90 -23.22 -7.72 5.70
C HIS A 90 -23.30 -6.19 5.88
N LEU A 91 -24.43 -5.60 5.51
CA LEU A 91 -24.88 -4.33 6.06
C LEU A 91 -25.15 -4.59 7.55
N GLN A 92 -24.13 -4.36 8.39
CA GLN A 92 -24.36 -4.27 9.82
C GLN A 92 -25.09 -2.95 10.09
N ASP A 93 -26.33 -3.09 10.56
CA ASP A 93 -27.13 -2.03 11.16
C ASP A 93 -26.46 -1.63 12.49
N LYS A 94 -25.74 -0.50 12.51
CA LYS A 94 -25.18 0.08 13.74
C LYS A 94 -25.16 1.59 13.61
N ASN A 95 -25.73 2.28 14.60
CA ASN A 95 -25.55 3.71 14.87
C ASN A 95 -24.10 4.10 14.57
N THR A 96 -23.89 4.72 13.41
CA THR A 96 -22.57 4.94 12.86
C THR A 96 -22.07 6.24 13.48
N ASP A 97 -21.00 6.16 14.26
CA ASP A 97 -20.33 7.35 14.77
C ASP A 97 -19.91 8.23 13.58
N GLU A 98 -20.10 9.55 13.64
CA GLU A 98 -19.72 10.46 12.54
C GLU A 98 -18.27 10.27 12.11
N LEU A 99 -17.41 9.86 13.04
CA LEU A 99 -16.01 9.54 12.76
C LEU A 99 -15.87 8.31 11.84
N GLU A 100 -16.66 7.26 12.08
CA GLU A 100 -16.65 6.03 11.30
C GLU A 100 -17.13 6.28 9.86
N GLU A 101 -18.18 7.09 9.69
CA GLU A 101 -18.65 7.50 8.36
C GLU A 101 -17.59 8.28 7.58
N LYS A 102 -16.90 9.22 8.25
CA LYS A 102 -15.78 9.99 7.65
C LYS A 102 -14.63 9.07 7.24
N TRP A 103 -14.31 8.05 8.05
CA TRP A 103 -13.28 7.06 7.71
C TRP A 103 -13.68 6.18 6.52
N GLN A 104 -14.93 5.71 6.49
CA GLN A 104 -15.44 4.91 5.37
C GLN A 104 -15.44 5.72 4.07
N TRP A 105 -15.88 6.97 4.10
CA TRP A 105 -15.83 7.87 2.96
C TRP A 105 -14.39 8.09 2.48
N LEU A 106 -13.45 8.37 3.39
CA LEU A 106 -12.05 8.58 3.04
C LEU A 106 -11.46 7.34 2.38
N ARG A 107 -11.71 6.16 2.96
CA ARG A 107 -11.26 4.87 2.40
C ARG A 107 -11.82 4.65 1.00
N ALA A 108 -13.10 4.98 0.77
CA ALA A 108 -13.71 4.91 -0.55
C ALA A 108 -13.07 5.86 -1.56
N GLN A 109 -12.69 7.09 -1.17
CA GLN A 109 -12.00 8.01 -2.07
C GLN A 109 -10.55 7.58 -2.35
N LEU A 110 -9.82 7.12 -1.33
CA LEU A 110 -8.47 6.58 -1.50
C LEU A 110 -8.47 5.38 -2.44
N ASN A 111 -9.51 4.55 -2.39
CA ASN A 111 -9.65 3.41 -3.30
C ASN A 111 -9.77 3.79 -4.78
N LYS A 112 -10.23 5.00 -5.10
CA LYS A 112 -10.32 5.54 -6.47
C LYS A 112 -9.00 6.12 -6.98
N LEU A 113 -7.98 6.27 -6.12
CA LEU A 113 -6.66 6.70 -6.56
C LEU A 113 -6.00 5.61 -7.41
N ASN A 114 -5.16 6.05 -8.36
CA ASN A 114 -4.30 5.10 -9.06
C ASN A 114 -3.28 4.48 -8.10
N LEU A 115 -2.70 3.35 -8.48
CA LEU A 115 -1.82 2.57 -7.60
C LEU A 115 -0.61 3.34 -7.06
N LEU A 116 -0.09 4.28 -7.86
CA LEU A 116 1.05 5.11 -7.49
C LEU A 116 0.63 6.15 -6.45
N ASP A 117 -0.46 6.87 -6.69
CA ASP A 117 -0.98 7.87 -5.77
C ASP A 117 -1.42 7.25 -4.43
N LYS A 118 -1.96 6.01 -4.43
CA LYS A 118 -2.19 5.24 -3.19
C LYS A 118 -0.91 5.04 -2.39
N GLY A 119 0.17 4.63 -3.05
CA GLY A 119 1.47 4.43 -2.42
C GLY A 119 2.06 5.72 -1.86
N ILE A 120 1.93 6.84 -2.57
CA ILE A 120 2.37 8.15 -2.08
C ILE A 120 1.61 8.54 -0.81
N VAL A 121 0.28 8.43 -0.80
CA VAL A 121 -0.53 8.78 0.37
C VAL A 121 -0.19 7.89 1.55
N MET A 122 -0.04 6.58 1.33
CA MET A 122 0.36 5.64 2.36
C MET A 122 1.65 6.09 3.05
N LEU A 123 2.72 6.32 2.27
CA LEU A 123 4.02 6.66 2.84
C LEU A 123 4.00 8.01 3.54
N TYR A 124 3.23 8.97 3.01
CA TYR A 124 3.01 10.26 3.66
C TYR A 124 2.31 10.11 5.02
N LEU A 125 1.35 9.19 5.14
CA LEU A 125 0.69 8.88 6.43
C LEU A 125 1.58 8.09 7.39
N GLU A 126 2.66 7.47 6.90
CA GLU A 126 3.71 6.82 7.69
C GLU A 126 4.86 7.78 8.01
N ASP A 127 4.62 9.09 7.94
CA ASP A 127 5.56 10.17 8.24
C ASP A 127 6.87 10.14 7.42
N LYS A 128 6.84 9.53 6.22
CA LYS A 128 8.00 9.53 5.32
C LYS A 128 8.24 10.90 4.70
N SER A 129 9.51 11.29 4.64
CA SER A 129 9.90 12.53 3.98
C SER A 129 9.62 12.46 2.47
N TYR A 130 9.54 13.60 1.79
CA TYR A 130 9.28 13.60 0.34
C TYR A 130 10.42 12.93 -0.43
N GLU A 131 11.64 13.02 0.08
CA GLU A 131 12.83 12.35 -0.44
C GLU A 131 12.74 10.83 -0.27
N GLU A 132 12.33 10.35 0.92
CA GLU A 132 12.11 8.91 1.14
C GLU A 132 11.00 8.37 0.23
N ILE A 133 9.89 9.11 0.10
CA ILE A 133 8.79 8.72 -0.80
C ILE A 133 9.26 8.66 -2.25
N ALA A 134 10.03 9.67 -2.68
CA ALA A 134 10.62 9.72 -4.02
C ALA A 134 11.52 8.51 -4.28
N GLN A 135 12.37 8.15 -3.31
CA GLN A 135 13.26 6.99 -3.39
C GLN A 135 12.51 5.66 -3.41
N ILE A 136 11.42 5.53 -2.64
CA ILE A 136 10.59 4.33 -2.58
C ILE A 136 9.80 4.13 -3.88
N ILE A 137 9.17 5.20 -4.37
CA ILE A 137 8.26 5.15 -5.52
C ILE A 137 9.01 5.22 -6.86
N GLY A 138 10.22 5.80 -6.87
CA GLY A 138 11.01 5.98 -8.09
C GLY A 138 10.58 7.18 -8.94
N ILE A 139 10.20 8.28 -8.29
CA ILE A 139 9.86 9.57 -8.93
C ILE A 139 10.65 10.71 -8.28
N SER A 140 10.64 11.92 -8.86
CA SER A 140 11.30 13.07 -8.24
C SER A 140 10.55 13.58 -7.01
N THR A 141 11.28 14.14 -6.03
CA THR A 141 10.73 14.79 -4.82
C THR A 141 9.70 15.88 -5.17
N SER A 142 9.96 16.67 -6.22
CA SER A 142 9.01 17.68 -6.73
C SER A 142 7.71 17.05 -7.24
N ASN A 143 7.79 15.89 -7.90
CA ASN A 143 6.61 15.15 -8.37
C ASN A 143 5.80 14.58 -7.20
N VAL A 144 6.46 14.09 -6.14
CA VAL A 144 5.80 13.69 -4.88
C VAL A 144 4.96 14.84 -4.32
N GLY A 145 5.58 16.02 -4.13
CA GLY A 145 4.89 17.19 -3.59
C GLY A 145 3.72 17.65 -4.47
N THR A 146 3.93 17.72 -5.79
CA THR A 146 2.87 18.08 -6.74
C THR A 146 1.69 17.10 -6.69
N ARG A 147 1.96 15.79 -6.61
CA ARG A 147 0.91 14.75 -6.52
C ARG A 147 0.17 14.83 -5.20
N LEU A 148 0.87 14.95 -4.07
CA LEU A 148 0.24 15.09 -2.75
C LEU A 148 -0.69 16.31 -2.70
N SER A 149 -0.26 17.46 -3.22
CA SER A 149 -1.10 18.66 -3.27
C SER A 149 -2.37 18.42 -4.10
N ARG A 150 -2.24 17.82 -5.28
CA ARG A 150 -3.40 17.48 -6.13
C ARG A 150 -4.35 16.48 -5.47
N ILE A 151 -3.82 15.48 -4.77
CA ILE A 151 -4.63 14.49 -4.06
C ILE A 151 -5.39 15.17 -2.91
N LYS A 152 -4.71 16.00 -2.10
CA LYS A 152 -5.33 16.76 -1.01
C LYS A 152 -6.44 17.69 -1.53
N GLU A 153 -6.20 18.41 -2.62
CA GLU A 153 -7.19 19.27 -3.25
C GLU A 153 -8.39 18.47 -3.77
N LYS A 154 -8.15 17.34 -4.44
CA LYS A 154 -9.21 16.46 -4.92
C LYS A 154 -10.08 15.95 -3.77
N LEU A 155 -9.47 15.48 -2.68
CA LEU A 155 -10.19 15.00 -1.50
C LEU A 155 -11.00 16.13 -0.85
N LYS A 156 -10.42 17.32 -0.70
CA LYS A 156 -11.11 18.50 -0.16
C LYS A 156 -12.35 18.86 -0.99
N ASN A 157 -12.20 18.93 -2.32
CA ASN A 157 -13.30 19.26 -3.23
C ASN A 157 -14.40 18.21 -3.28
N GLN A 158 -14.06 16.94 -3.02
CA GLN A 158 -15.04 15.86 -2.91
C GLN A 158 -15.78 15.92 -1.58
N ALA A 159 -15.09 16.19 -0.47
CA ALA A 159 -15.70 16.31 0.85
C ALA A 159 -16.70 17.47 0.90
N SER A 160 -16.36 18.61 0.28
CA SER A 160 -17.24 19.79 0.23
C SER A 160 -18.49 19.62 -0.65
N LYS A 161 -18.57 18.57 -1.48
CA LYS A 161 -19.75 18.25 -2.31
C LYS A 161 -20.69 17.22 -1.67
N THR A 162 -20.29 16.64 -0.55
CA THR A 162 -21.07 15.63 0.19
C THR A 162 -21.85 16.24 1.36
N ASN A 163 -21.58 17.50 1.72
CA ASN A 163 -22.43 18.36 2.55
C ASN A 163 -23.39 19.16 1.68
#